data_AF-A0A7Y1YS89-F1
#
_entry.id   AF-A0A7Y1YS89-F1
#
_cell.length_a   1.000
_cell.length_b   1.000
_cell.length_c   1.000
_cell.angle_alpha   90.00
_cell.angle_beta   90.00
_cell.angle_gamma   90.00
#
_symmetry.space_group_name_H-M   'P 1'
#
loop_
_entity.id
_entity.type
_entity.pdbx_description
1 polymer ?
#
loop_
_entity_poly.entity_id
_entity_poly.type
_entity_poly.pdbx_seq_one_letter_code
_entity_poly.pdbx_strand_id
1 'polypeptide(L)'
;VVVGAAPGASCFGPAYEYAFILDTELKKRKIRDRVPMIFVTPEPYIGHLGLDGVGDTKGLMESELRNRHIKWICNARIDEVRDGEMAVTEVDEDGKDKKSVDLPFSHSMILPAFKGVDAVIDIEGLTNPRGFILADEFQRNPAYPNIYSIGVCVAIPPVSPTPVPTGAPKTGYMIESMVTATTLNIANAIEGKEPNQRATWNAVCLADFGDSGVAFVAVPQLPPRNANWASRGKWVHLAKIAFEKYFLHKVRHAKTEPYYERVVLKLMGARRLKETTV
;
A
#
# COMPACT_ATOMS: atom_id res chain seq x y z
N VAL A 1 -12.43 7.32 -19.23
CA VAL A 1 -12.24 6.77 -17.86
C VAL A 1 -10.89 7.23 -17.35
N VAL A 2 -10.82 7.79 -16.14
CA VAL A 2 -9.56 8.18 -15.48
C VAL A 2 -9.44 7.42 -14.16
N VAL A 3 -8.41 6.60 -14.00
CA VAL A 3 -8.13 5.88 -12.74
C VAL A 3 -6.77 6.31 -12.22
N GLY A 4 -6.57 6.35 -10.91
CA GLY A 4 -5.27 6.82 -10.42
C GLY A 4 -5.15 6.99 -8.92
N ALA A 5 -4.17 7.80 -8.54
CA ALA A 5 -3.91 8.19 -7.17
C ALA A 5 -3.61 9.70 -7.09
N ALA A 6 -4.01 10.33 -6.00
CA ALA A 6 -3.76 11.74 -5.71
C ALA A 6 -2.37 11.95 -5.09
N PRO A 7 -1.81 13.18 -5.15
CA PRO A 7 -0.58 13.53 -4.43
C PRO A 7 -0.65 13.17 -2.94
N GLY A 8 0.39 12.53 -2.42
CA GLY A 8 0.48 12.07 -1.04
C GLY A 8 -0.22 10.73 -0.77
N ALA A 9 -0.82 10.10 -1.78
CA ALA A 9 -1.29 8.73 -1.67
C ALA A 9 -0.16 7.77 -1.28
N SER A 10 -0.53 6.69 -0.57
CA SER A 10 0.41 5.68 -0.10
C SER A 10 -0.01 4.24 -0.39
N CYS A 11 -1.13 4.04 -1.11
CA CYS A 11 -1.70 2.72 -1.33
C CYS A 11 -1.96 2.51 -2.83
N PHE A 12 -0.91 2.36 -3.64
CA PHE A 12 -1.05 2.39 -5.11
C PHE A 12 -1.61 1.11 -5.72
N GLY A 13 -1.35 -0.05 -5.09
CA GLY A 13 -1.78 -1.36 -5.59
C GLY A 13 -3.26 -1.42 -6.00
N PRO A 14 -4.21 -0.99 -5.15
CA PRO A 14 -5.63 -0.96 -5.50
C PRO A 14 -6.00 -0.07 -6.70
N ALA A 15 -5.23 0.97 -7.03
CA ALA A 15 -5.51 1.78 -8.22
C ALA A 15 -5.23 0.98 -9.49
N TYR A 16 -4.08 0.27 -9.52
CA TYR A 16 -3.75 -0.67 -10.60
C TYR A 16 -4.78 -1.79 -10.68
N GLU A 17 -5.11 -2.41 -9.53
CA GLU A 17 -6.12 -3.47 -9.42
C GLU A 17 -7.44 -3.03 -10.04
N TYR A 18 -7.96 -1.86 -9.63
CA TYR A 18 -9.20 -1.30 -10.14
C TYR A 18 -9.18 -1.01 -11.64
N ALA A 19 -8.09 -0.43 -12.16
CA ALA A 19 -7.94 -0.17 -13.59
C ALA A 19 -7.98 -1.46 -14.41
N PHE A 20 -7.33 -2.53 -13.92
CA PHE A 20 -7.25 -3.80 -14.61
C PHE A 20 -8.53 -4.61 -14.54
N ILE A 21 -9.23 -4.66 -13.39
CA ILE A 21 -10.54 -5.32 -13.30
C ILE A 21 -11.58 -4.60 -14.17
N LEU A 22 -11.52 -3.27 -14.26
CA LEU A 22 -12.43 -2.51 -15.10
C LEU A 22 -12.19 -2.81 -16.59
N ASP A 23 -10.94 -2.87 -17.03
CA ASP A 23 -10.60 -3.32 -18.39
C ASP A 23 -11.11 -4.75 -18.67
N THR A 24 -10.90 -5.68 -17.73
CA THR A 24 -11.38 -7.06 -17.83
C THR A 24 -12.91 -7.11 -17.98
N GLU A 25 -13.65 -6.37 -17.17
CA GLU A 25 -15.11 -6.35 -17.22
C GLU A 25 -15.64 -5.69 -18.51
N LEU A 26 -15.03 -4.59 -18.96
CA LEU A 26 -15.37 -3.95 -20.23
C LEU A 26 -15.12 -4.87 -21.43
N LYS A 27 -14.05 -5.66 -21.40
CA LYS A 27 -13.75 -6.69 -22.42
C LYS A 27 -14.78 -7.81 -22.39
N LYS A 28 -15.13 -8.30 -21.20
CA LYS A 28 -16.17 -9.33 -21.01
C LYS A 28 -17.51 -8.90 -21.59
N ARG A 29 -17.86 -7.61 -21.42
CA ARG A 29 -19.07 -7.00 -22.01
C ARG A 29 -18.94 -6.67 -23.50
N LYS A 30 -17.75 -6.82 -24.10
CA LYS A 30 -17.45 -6.46 -25.49
C LYS A 30 -17.71 -4.98 -25.81
N ILE A 31 -17.33 -4.10 -24.88
CA ILE A 31 -17.50 -2.64 -25.03
C ILE A 31 -16.20 -1.85 -24.78
N ARG A 32 -15.08 -2.53 -24.51
CA ARG A 32 -13.79 -1.90 -24.16
C ARG A 32 -13.23 -1.01 -25.26
N ASP A 33 -13.50 -1.34 -26.52
CA ASP A 33 -13.12 -0.58 -27.72
C ASP A 33 -13.71 0.85 -27.73
N ARG A 34 -14.81 1.08 -27.02
CA ARG A 34 -15.50 2.38 -26.93
C ARG A 34 -15.12 3.19 -25.69
N VAL A 35 -14.22 2.68 -24.84
CA VAL A 35 -13.91 3.26 -23.53
C VAL A 35 -12.42 3.56 -23.40
N PRO A 36 -11.97 4.78 -23.76
CA PRO A 36 -10.60 5.21 -23.48
C PRO A 36 -10.33 5.23 -21.98
N MET A 37 -9.18 4.69 -21.58
CA MET A 37 -8.72 4.63 -20.18
C MET A 37 -7.35 5.28 -20.05
N ILE A 38 -7.20 6.12 -19.04
CA ILE A 38 -5.91 6.70 -18.63
C ILE A 38 -5.68 6.47 -17.14
N PHE A 39 -4.44 6.15 -16.80
CA PHE A 39 -3.96 5.96 -15.43
C PHE A 39 -3.12 7.17 -15.01
N VAL A 40 -3.48 7.86 -13.94
CA VAL A 40 -2.79 9.07 -13.46
C VAL A 40 -2.19 8.78 -12.09
N THR A 41 -0.89 9.01 -11.90
CA THR A 41 -0.23 8.70 -10.61
C THR A 41 0.86 9.70 -10.25
N PRO A 42 1.01 10.06 -8.96
CA PRO A 42 2.15 10.83 -8.46
C PRO A 42 3.43 10.00 -8.43
N GLU A 43 3.36 8.68 -8.67
CA GLU A 43 4.54 7.83 -8.73
C GLU A 43 5.51 8.32 -9.81
N PRO A 44 6.84 8.30 -9.56
CA PRO A 44 7.84 8.71 -10.53
C PRO A 44 7.91 7.77 -11.75
N TYR A 45 7.50 6.52 -11.56
CA TYR A 45 7.33 5.54 -12.62
C TYR A 45 6.26 4.53 -12.23
N ILE A 46 5.70 3.84 -13.22
CA ILE A 46 4.69 2.81 -12.98
C ILE A 46 5.25 1.68 -12.12
N GLY A 47 4.54 1.29 -11.07
CA GLY A 47 4.97 0.21 -10.19
C GLY A 47 6.05 0.61 -9.17
N HIS A 48 6.22 1.92 -8.90
CA HIS A 48 7.00 2.42 -7.77
C HIS A 48 6.37 2.02 -6.42
N LEU A 49 5.04 2.00 -6.35
CA LEU A 49 4.21 1.51 -5.24
C LEU A 49 4.44 2.21 -3.88
N GLY A 50 5.14 3.35 -3.86
CA GLY A 50 5.58 4.02 -2.64
C GLY A 50 6.71 3.26 -1.92
N LEU A 51 7.35 2.31 -2.62
CA LEU A 51 8.35 1.38 -2.11
C LEU A 51 9.66 1.42 -2.88
N ASP A 52 9.83 2.36 -3.81
CA ASP A 52 10.90 2.34 -4.81
C ASP A 52 10.95 1.03 -5.62
N GLY A 53 9.76 0.52 -5.96
CA GLY A 53 9.59 -0.74 -6.68
C GLY A 53 9.86 -1.97 -5.82
N VAL A 54 9.33 -3.11 -6.24
CA VAL A 54 9.56 -4.43 -5.63
C VAL A 54 9.79 -5.45 -6.73
N GLY A 55 10.98 -6.04 -6.80
CA GLY A 55 11.40 -6.85 -7.95
C GLY A 55 11.25 -6.07 -9.26
N ASP A 56 10.63 -6.69 -10.28
CA ASP A 56 10.30 -6.04 -11.56
C ASP A 56 8.85 -5.52 -11.61
N THR A 57 8.34 -4.91 -10.53
CA THR A 57 7.00 -4.29 -10.57
C THR A 57 6.89 -3.24 -11.68
N LYS A 58 7.97 -2.54 -12.00
CA LYS A 58 8.00 -1.59 -13.12
C LYS A 58 7.70 -2.27 -14.45
N GLY A 59 8.52 -3.25 -14.86
CA GLY A 59 8.34 -3.95 -16.12
C GLY A 59 7.01 -4.68 -16.22
N LEU A 60 6.59 -5.34 -15.14
CA LEU A 60 5.32 -6.07 -15.08
C LEU A 60 4.11 -5.14 -15.23
N MET A 61 4.04 -4.05 -14.47
CA MET A 61 2.88 -3.16 -14.47
C MET A 61 2.79 -2.33 -15.74
N GLU A 62 3.91 -1.85 -16.28
CA GLU A 62 3.93 -1.18 -17.57
C GLU A 62 3.47 -2.13 -18.70
N SER A 63 3.88 -3.40 -18.64
CA SER A 63 3.45 -4.41 -19.62
C SER A 63 1.95 -4.66 -19.53
N GLU A 64 1.37 -4.72 -18.34
CA GLU A 64 -0.08 -4.87 -18.17
C GLU A 64 -0.86 -3.65 -18.68
N LEU A 65 -0.41 -2.43 -18.38
CA LEU A 65 -1.05 -1.22 -18.93
C LEU A 65 -1.02 -1.21 -20.46
N ARG A 66 0.13 -1.56 -21.07
CA ARG A 66 0.25 -1.67 -22.54
C ARG A 66 -0.67 -2.74 -23.12
N ASN A 67 -0.65 -3.96 -22.56
CA ASN A 67 -1.49 -5.08 -23.00
C ASN A 67 -2.99 -4.78 -22.90
N ARG A 68 -3.37 -3.84 -22.01
CA ARG A 68 -4.75 -3.42 -21.79
C ARG A 68 -5.10 -2.10 -22.47
N HIS A 69 -4.19 -1.54 -23.28
CA HIS A 69 -4.35 -0.25 -23.96
C HIS A 69 -4.80 0.87 -23.00
N ILE A 70 -4.25 0.88 -21.79
CA ILE A 70 -4.45 1.93 -20.80
C ILE A 70 -3.26 2.88 -20.94
N LYS A 71 -3.50 4.15 -21.27
CA LYS A 71 -2.44 5.18 -21.29
C LYS A 71 -2.12 5.58 -19.86
N TRP A 72 -0.97 6.20 -19.59
CA TRP A 72 -0.67 6.68 -18.25
C TRP A 72 0.11 7.99 -18.22
N ILE A 73 0.06 8.66 -17.07
CA ILE A 73 0.83 9.86 -16.73
C ILE A 73 1.43 9.62 -15.33
N CYS A 74 2.76 9.61 -15.25
CA CYS A 74 3.54 9.54 -14.01
C CYS A 74 3.98 10.95 -13.59
N ASN A 75 4.56 11.10 -12.40
CA ASN A 75 4.91 12.42 -11.84
C ASN A 75 3.73 13.41 -11.95
N ALA A 76 2.51 12.91 -11.78
CA ALA A 76 1.31 13.67 -12.02
C ALA A 76 0.72 14.19 -10.71
N ARG A 77 0.51 15.50 -10.65
CA ARG A 77 -0.27 16.18 -9.61
C ARG A 77 -1.67 16.42 -10.16
N ILE A 78 -2.69 15.95 -9.45
CA ILE A 78 -4.09 16.29 -9.74
C ILE A 78 -4.38 17.59 -9.00
N ASP A 79 -4.55 18.68 -9.74
CA ASP A 79 -4.73 20.02 -9.17
C ASP A 79 -6.20 20.27 -8.81
N GLU A 80 -7.12 19.85 -9.67
CA GLU A 80 -8.56 20.03 -9.48
C GLU A 80 -9.36 18.93 -10.20
N VAL A 81 -10.49 18.53 -9.60
CA VAL A 81 -11.48 17.67 -10.24
C VAL A 81 -12.79 18.45 -10.34
N ARG A 82 -13.25 18.68 -11.56
CA ARG A 82 -14.50 19.36 -11.91
C ARG A 82 -15.48 18.35 -12.48
N ASP A 83 -16.71 18.78 -12.76
CA ASP A 83 -17.70 17.91 -13.40
C ASP A 83 -17.21 17.50 -14.80
N GLY A 84 -16.98 16.20 -14.99
CA GLY A 84 -16.54 15.61 -16.25
C GLY A 84 -15.08 15.88 -16.67
N GLU A 85 -14.28 16.57 -15.85
CA GLU A 85 -12.91 16.99 -16.22
C GLU A 85 -11.94 17.01 -15.03
N MET A 86 -10.71 16.56 -15.25
CA MET A 86 -9.64 16.53 -14.24
C MET A 86 -8.42 17.29 -14.73
N ALA A 87 -8.06 18.37 -14.02
CA ALA A 87 -6.86 19.14 -14.28
C ALA A 87 -5.64 18.40 -13.67
N VAL A 88 -4.67 18.09 -14.51
CA VAL A 88 -3.47 17.35 -14.12
C VAL A 88 -2.22 18.06 -14.61
N THR A 89 -1.27 18.31 -13.71
CA THR A 89 0.08 18.77 -14.04
C THR A 89 1.10 17.64 -13.87
N GLU A 90 1.76 17.27 -14.96
CA GLU A 90 3.00 16.49 -14.94
C GLU A 90 4.14 17.40 -14.48
N VAL A 91 4.96 16.92 -13.55
CA VAL A 91 6.18 17.61 -13.08
C VAL A 91 7.43 16.90 -13.57
N ASP A 92 8.54 17.63 -13.63
CA ASP A 92 9.87 17.08 -13.89
C ASP A 92 10.50 16.46 -12.62
N GLU A 93 11.73 15.97 -12.74
CA GLU A 93 12.46 15.32 -11.63
C GLU A 93 12.79 16.29 -10.49
N ASP A 94 12.84 17.59 -10.76
CA ASP A 94 13.05 18.65 -9.76
C ASP A 94 11.72 19.10 -9.11
N GLY A 95 10.59 18.53 -9.53
CA GLY A 95 9.25 18.88 -9.06
C GLY A 95 8.68 20.15 -9.68
N LYS A 96 9.28 20.68 -10.75
CA LYS A 96 8.75 21.84 -11.47
C LYS A 96 7.69 21.39 -12.46
N ASP A 97 6.68 22.24 -12.65
CA ASP A 97 5.61 22.00 -13.61
C ASP A 97 6.19 21.88 -15.03
N LYS A 98 5.96 20.72 -15.65
CA LYS A 98 6.45 20.39 -16.99
C LYS A 98 5.35 20.54 -18.04
N LYS A 99 4.16 20.02 -17.73
CA LYS A 99 3.02 20.02 -18.65
C LYS A 99 1.70 19.90 -17.90
N SER A 100 0.75 20.78 -18.21
CA SER A 100 -0.63 20.66 -17.72
C SER A 100 -1.54 20.10 -18.81
N VAL A 101 -2.52 19.29 -18.41
CA VAL A 101 -3.53 18.71 -19.28
C VAL A 101 -4.86 18.59 -18.53
N ASP A 102 -5.94 18.98 -19.20
CA ASP A 102 -7.30 18.69 -18.75
C ASP A 102 -7.76 17.35 -19.35
N LEU A 103 -8.09 16.40 -18.47
CA LEU A 103 -8.51 15.05 -18.86
C LEU A 103 -10.03 14.92 -18.74
N PRO A 104 -10.77 14.78 -19.86
CA PRO A 104 -12.20 14.53 -19.80
C PRO A 104 -12.47 13.11 -19.29
N PHE A 105 -13.48 12.97 -18.44
CA PHE A 105 -13.91 11.67 -17.93
C PHE A 105 -15.43 11.58 -17.77
N SER A 106 -15.99 10.42 -18.10
CA SER A 106 -17.37 10.05 -17.70
C SER A 106 -17.39 9.15 -16.46
N HIS A 107 -16.23 8.60 -16.08
CA HIS A 107 -16.03 7.77 -14.90
C HIS A 107 -14.61 7.99 -14.39
N SER A 108 -14.48 8.26 -13.09
CA SER A 108 -13.19 8.41 -12.43
C SER A 108 -13.13 7.63 -11.12
N MET A 109 -11.93 7.16 -10.77
CA MET A 109 -11.62 6.58 -9.46
C MET A 109 -10.19 6.98 -9.10
N ILE A 110 -10.06 7.85 -8.11
CA ILE A 110 -8.77 8.34 -7.62
C ILE A 110 -8.60 7.92 -6.16
N LEU A 111 -7.49 7.26 -5.85
CA LEU A 111 -7.13 6.98 -4.48
C LEU A 111 -6.68 8.26 -3.78
N PRO A 112 -7.31 8.63 -2.64
CA PRO A 112 -6.96 9.84 -1.93
C PRO A 112 -5.67 9.65 -1.13
N ALA A 113 -5.09 10.78 -0.72
CA ALA A 113 -4.05 10.79 0.28
C ALA A 113 -4.63 10.53 1.68
N PHE A 114 -3.94 9.73 2.50
CA PHE A 114 -4.37 9.50 3.88
C PHE A 114 -3.89 10.63 4.80
N LYS A 115 -4.72 10.93 5.80
CA LYS A 115 -4.40 11.81 6.94
C LYS A 115 -4.88 11.15 8.24
N GLY A 116 -4.36 11.61 9.36
CA GLY A 116 -4.90 11.28 10.69
C GLY A 116 -6.38 11.66 10.81
N VAL A 117 -7.10 10.93 11.65
CA VAL A 117 -8.50 11.21 11.94
C VAL A 117 -8.63 12.35 12.93
N ASP A 118 -9.74 13.10 12.84
CA ASP A 118 -9.95 14.32 13.61
C ASP A 118 -9.95 14.10 15.14
N ALA A 119 -10.21 12.87 15.60
CA ALA A 119 -10.19 12.51 17.02
C ALA A 119 -8.79 12.53 17.67
N VAL A 120 -7.72 12.44 16.86
CA VAL A 120 -6.33 12.35 17.38
C VAL A 120 -5.38 13.34 16.74
N ILE A 121 -5.78 14.01 15.66
CA ILE A 121 -4.96 15.02 14.98
C ILE A 121 -4.70 16.21 15.92
N ASP A 122 -3.53 16.82 15.77
CA ASP A 122 -3.10 18.01 16.52
C ASP A 122 -2.95 17.84 18.04
N ILE A 123 -2.98 16.59 18.55
CA ILE A 123 -2.56 16.31 19.93
C ILE A 123 -1.04 16.37 20.01
N GLU A 124 -0.53 17.35 20.76
CA GLU A 124 0.90 17.60 20.92
C GLU A 124 1.64 16.35 21.42
N GLY A 125 2.74 15.99 20.76
CA GLY A 125 3.54 14.80 21.05
C GLY A 125 2.94 13.46 20.58
N LEU A 126 1.64 13.41 20.25
CA LEU A 126 0.99 12.18 19.80
C LEU A 126 1.19 11.95 18.30
N THR A 127 0.99 12.99 17.48
CA THR A 127 0.97 12.87 16.02
C THR A 127 2.02 13.72 15.31
N ASN A 128 2.39 13.32 14.09
CA ASN A 128 3.12 14.19 13.17
C ASN A 128 2.18 15.25 12.52
N PRO A 129 2.69 16.20 11.73
CA PRO A 129 1.86 17.25 11.10
C PRO A 129 0.77 16.76 10.13
N ARG A 130 0.81 15.48 9.69
CA ARG A 130 -0.27 14.86 8.89
C ARG A 130 -1.29 14.10 9.76
N GLY A 131 -1.14 14.12 11.08
CA GLY A 131 -2.01 13.42 12.03
C GLY A 131 -1.71 11.93 12.19
N PHE A 132 -0.60 11.41 11.65
CA PHE A 132 -0.21 10.02 11.92
C PHE A 132 0.44 9.92 13.30
N ILE A 133 0.08 8.89 14.07
CA ILE A 133 0.54 8.67 15.44
C ILE A 133 2.00 8.25 15.44
N LEU A 134 2.82 8.94 16.22
CA LEU A 134 4.24 8.64 16.41
C LEU A 134 4.39 7.35 17.23
N ALA A 135 5.31 6.49 16.82
CA ALA A 135 5.62 5.25 17.52
C ALA A 135 7.12 5.01 17.57
N ASP A 136 7.59 4.50 18.70
CA ASP A 136 8.91 3.88 18.83
C ASP A 136 8.92 2.48 18.19
N GLU A 137 10.07 1.81 18.26
CA GLU A 137 10.25 0.46 17.71
C GLU A 137 9.39 -0.64 18.38
N PHE A 138 8.81 -0.34 19.54
CA PHE A 138 7.93 -1.22 20.31
C PHE A 138 6.44 -0.92 20.09
N GLN A 139 6.14 -0.05 19.11
CA GLN A 139 4.79 0.41 18.75
C GLN A 139 4.15 1.34 19.78
N ARG A 140 4.95 1.86 20.72
CA ARG A 140 4.51 2.74 21.81
C ARG A 140 4.76 4.20 21.44
N ASN A 141 3.86 5.09 21.83
CA ASN A 141 4.08 6.52 21.61
C ASN A 141 5.19 7.05 22.57
N PRO A 142 6.18 7.81 22.07
CA PRO A 142 7.27 8.33 22.93
C PRO A 142 6.82 9.34 24.00
N ALA A 143 5.79 10.15 23.74
CA ALA A 143 5.27 11.15 24.67
C ALA A 143 4.23 10.57 25.64
N TYR A 144 3.49 9.54 25.21
CA TYR A 144 2.42 8.89 25.96
C TYR A 144 2.68 7.37 26.06
N PRO A 145 3.43 6.89 27.07
CA PRO A 145 3.88 5.50 27.14
C PRO A 145 2.77 4.44 27.28
N ASN A 146 1.56 4.85 27.63
CA ASN A 146 0.38 3.98 27.69
C ASN A 146 -0.43 3.94 26.38
N ILE A 147 -0.01 4.69 25.36
CA ILE A 147 -0.63 4.72 24.03
C ILE A 147 0.24 3.93 23.06
N TYR A 148 -0.40 3.03 22.32
CA TYR A 148 0.22 2.27 21.24
C TYR A 148 -0.52 2.54 19.93
N SER A 149 0.20 2.47 18.81
CA SER A 149 -0.40 2.67 17.48
C SER A 149 -0.10 1.50 16.57
N ILE A 150 -1.13 1.04 15.85
CA ILE A 150 -1.08 -0.09 14.93
C ILE A 150 -1.82 0.26 13.64
N GLY A 151 -1.34 -0.25 12.51
CA GLY A 151 -2.06 -0.09 11.26
C GLY A 151 -1.68 1.14 10.46
N VAL A 152 -2.64 1.63 9.66
CA VAL A 152 -2.44 2.75 8.74
C VAL A 152 -2.19 4.07 9.47
N CYS A 153 -2.66 4.21 10.71
CA CYS A 153 -2.49 5.43 11.51
C CYS A 153 -1.06 5.68 11.99
N VAL A 154 -0.17 4.69 11.89
CA VAL A 154 1.23 4.81 12.33
C VAL A 154 2.02 5.71 11.40
N ALA A 155 2.79 6.63 11.97
CA ALA A 155 3.75 7.45 11.24
C ALA A 155 4.93 6.58 10.79
N ILE A 156 5.03 6.36 9.47
CA ILE A 156 6.19 5.72 8.84
C ILE A 156 6.75 6.71 7.82
N PRO A 157 8.06 7.03 7.87
CA PRO A 157 8.67 7.92 6.91
C PRO A 157 8.57 7.36 5.48
N PRO A 158 8.50 8.21 4.45
CA PRO A 158 8.66 7.77 3.06
C PRO A 158 9.99 7.05 2.85
N VAL A 159 10.03 6.12 1.88
CA VAL A 159 11.25 5.38 1.50
C VAL A 159 12.31 6.33 0.93
N SER A 160 11.87 7.19 0.03
CA SER A 160 12.68 8.18 -0.67
C SER A 160 11.79 9.38 -1.01
N PRO A 161 12.37 10.59 -1.17
CA PRO A 161 11.63 11.72 -1.71
C PRO A 161 11.26 11.45 -3.17
N THR A 162 10.06 11.86 -3.57
CA THR A 162 9.54 11.77 -4.94
C THR A 162 9.12 13.16 -5.44
N PRO A 163 9.21 13.45 -6.75
CA PRO A 163 8.89 14.79 -7.28
C PRO A 163 7.48 15.26 -6.94
N VAL A 164 6.50 14.37 -7.07
CA VAL A 164 5.18 14.53 -6.45
C VAL A 164 5.15 13.71 -5.17
N PRO A 165 4.69 14.24 -4.02
CA PRO A 165 4.73 13.50 -2.76
C PRO A 165 4.05 12.13 -2.84
N THR A 166 4.71 11.09 -2.33
CA THR A 166 4.15 9.74 -2.17
C THR A 166 4.45 9.21 -0.75
N GLY A 167 3.63 8.29 -0.27
CA GLY A 167 3.83 7.65 1.03
C GLY A 167 4.11 6.16 0.92
N ALA A 168 4.75 5.59 1.95
CA ALA A 168 4.92 4.15 2.06
C ALA A 168 3.61 3.45 2.51
N PRO A 169 3.21 2.34 1.87
CA PRO A 169 2.00 1.59 2.23
C PRO A 169 2.10 0.93 3.60
N LYS A 170 0.96 0.71 4.25
CA LYS A 170 0.86 -0.11 5.46
C LYS A 170 0.03 -1.36 5.15
N THR A 171 0.71 -2.47 4.83
CA THR A 171 0.07 -3.69 4.31
C THR A 171 -0.37 -4.64 5.40
N GLY A 172 -1.33 -5.51 5.12
CA GLY A 172 -1.94 -6.42 6.11
C GLY A 172 -0.93 -7.24 6.92
N TYR A 173 0.09 -7.80 6.27
CA TYR A 173 1.12 -8.58 6.97
C TYR A 173 1.88 -7.72 8.00
N MET A 174 2.31 -6.51 7.62
CA MET A 174 2.97 -5.59 8.54
C MET A 174 2.05 -5.22 9.70
N ILE A 175 0.76 -5.02 9.44
CA ILE A 175 -0.22 -4.69 10.49
C ILE A 175 -0.40 -5.86 11.47
N GLU A 176 -0.46 -7.10 10.99
CA GLU A 176 -0.52 -8.28 11.86
C GLU A 176 0.74 -8.44 12.74
N SER A 177 1.92 -8.08 12.21
CA SER A 177 3.16 -7.98 12.99
C SER A 177 3.10 -6.89 14.07
N MET A 178 2.59 -5.70 13.72
CA MET A 178 2.39 -4.58 14.67
C MET A 178 1.44 -4.97 15.80
N VAL A 179 0.32 -5.62 15.49
CA VAL A 179 -0.64 -6.14 16.46
C VAL A 179 0.06 -7.10 17.42
N THR A 180 0.79 -8.08 16.89
CA THR A 180 1.48 -9.09 17.72
C THR A 180 2.47 -8.43 18.68
N ALA A 181 3.33 -7.54 18.19
CA ALA A 181 4.30 -6.82 19.02
C ALA A 181 3.61 -5.97 20.11
N THR A 182 2.58 -5.22 19.72
CA THR A 182 1.81 -4.35 20.62
C THR A 182 1.15 -5.15 21.75
N THR A 183 0.46 -6.25 21.43
CA THR A 183 -0.23 -7.05 22.44
C THR A 183 0.73 -7.65 23.48
N LEU A 184 1.92 -8.09 23.05
CA LEU A 184 2.92 -8.63 23.95
C LEU A 184 3.59 -7.52 24.79
N ASN A 185 3.84 -6.35 24.20
CA ASN A 185 4.42 -5.23 24.93
C ASN A 185 3.44 -4.62 25.95
N ILE A 186 2.14 -4.60 25.65
CA ILE A 186 1.11 -4.22 26.63
C ILE A 186 1.06 -5.23 27.77
N ALA A 187 1.13 -6.54 27.48
CA ALA A 187 1.18 -7.56 28.52
C ALA A 187 2.41 -7.40 29.42
N ASN A 188 3.59 -7.16 28.84
CA ASN A 188 4.81 -6.84 29.59
C ASN A 188 4.60 -5.62 30.50
N ALA A 189 4.04 -4.53 29.97
CA ALA A 189 3.83 -3.30 30.73
C ALA A 189 2.86 -3.51 31.91
N ILE A 190 1.80 -4.31 31.73
CA ILE A 190 0.86 -4.69 32.81
C ILE A 190 1.59 -5.48 33.91
N GLU A 191 2.57 -6.32 33.54
CA GLU A 191 3.42 -7.06 34.48
C GLU A 191 4.59 -6.24 35.04
N GLY A 192 4.69 -4.95 34.74
CA GLY A 192 5.78 -4.07 35.17
C GLY A 192 7.11 -4.33 34.46
N LYS A 193 7.11 -5.01 33.31
CA LYS A 193 8.28 -5.28 32.47
C LYS A 193 8.38 -4.26 31.34
N GLU A 194 9.61 -3.97 30.92
CA GLU A 194 9.85 -3.13 29.75
C GLU A 194 9.40 -3.79 28.43
N PRO A 195 8.91 -3.02 27.44
CA PRO A 195 8.65 -3.50 26.10
C PRO A 195 9.92 -4.07 25.45
N ASN A 196 9.82 -5.25 24.83
CA ASN A 196 10.96 -5.90 24.18
C ASN A 196 10.61 -6.55 22.83
N GLN A 197 9.36 -6.45 22.37
CA GLN A 197 8.90 -7.06 21.13
C GLN A 197 8.89 -6.02 20.00
N ARG A 198 9.53 -6.35 18.88
CA ARG A 198 9.62 -5.48 17.69
C ARG A 198 8.94 -6.15 16.49
N ALA A 199 8.06 -5.42 15.82
CA ALA A 199 7.39 -5.90 14.61
C ALA A 199 8.39 -5.99 13.43
N THR A 200 8.22 -6.99 12.57
CA THR A 200 8.83 -6.98 11.24
C THR A 200 8.00 -6.16 10.28
N TRP A 201 8.67 -5.34 9.47
CA TRP A 201 8.03 -4.59 8.40
C TRP A 201 8.29 -5.32 7.10
N ASN A 202 7.42 -6.25 6.75
CA ASN A 202 7.44 -6.95 5.47
C ASN A 202 6.19 -6.55 4.68
N ALA A 203 6.32 -6.43 3.36
CA ALA A 203 5.18 -6.22 2.48
C ALA A 203 4.91 -7.48 1.67
N VAL A 204 3.69 -7.98 1.75
CA VAL A 204 3.15 -9.04 0.89
C VAL A 204 1.86 -8.49 0.30
N CYS A 205 1.77 -8.45 -1.02
CA CYS A 205 0.59 -7.94 -1.69
C CYS A 205 0.25 -8.82 -2.89
N LEU A 206 -1.06 -9.00 -3.08
CA LEU A 206 -1.65 -9.69 -4.22
C LEU A 206 -2.61 -8.70 -4.88
N ALA A 207 -2.32 -8.28 -6.11
CA ALA A 207 -3.20 -7.48 -6.93
C ALA A 207 -3.93 -8.39 -7.92
N ASP A 208 -5.26 -8.42 -7.85
CA ASP A 208 -6.11 -9.27 -8.68
C ASP A 208 -6.70 -8.50 -9.86
N PHE A 209 -6.46 -8.97 -11.08
CA PHE A 209 -6.88 -8.31 -12.31
C PHE A 209 -8.21 -8.86 -12.84
N GLY A 210 -8.85 -9.76 -12.07
CA GLY A 210 -10.13 -10.41 -12.37
C GLY A 210 -9.98 -11.70 -13.18
N ASP A 211 -8.90 -11.85 -13.93
CA ASP A 211 -8.58 -13.03 -14.76
C ASP A 211 -7.17 -13.62 -14.49
N SER A 212 -6.34 -12.84 -13.82
CA SER A 212 -4.94 -13.06 -13.50
C SER A 212 -4.55 -12.13 -12.36
N GLY A 213 -3.29 -12.08 -11.94
CA GLY A 213 -2.85 -11.07 -10.99
C GLY A 213 -1.34 -10.99 -10.89
N VAL A 214 -0.87 -10.06 -10.05
CA VAL A 214 0.53 -9.92 -9.65
C VAL A 214 0.66 -10.04 -8.15
N ALA A 215 1.59 -10.87 -7.71
CA ALA A 215 2.04 -10.97 -6.34
C ALA A 215 3.40 -10.31 -6.20
N PHE A 216 3.64 -9.60 -5.10
CA PHE A 216 4.96 -9.11 -4.74
C PHE A 216 5.24 -9.26 -3.26
N VAL A 217 6.52 -9.51 -2.95
CA VAL A 217 7.02 -9.68 -1.59
C VAL A 217 8.31 -8.89 -1.41
N ALA A 218 8.34 -8.07 -0.37
CA ALA A 218 9.49 -7.27 0.06
C ALA A 218 9.79 -7.55 1.55
N VAL A 219 10.98 -8.09 1.82
CA VAL A 219 11.44 -8.44 3.17
C VAL A 219 12.85 -7.86 3.39
N PRO A 220 13.03 -6.85 4.25
CA PRO A 220 12.00 -5.94 4.77
C PRO A 220 11.33 -5.10 3.66
N GLN A 221 10.26 -4.40 4.02
CA GLN A 221 9.49 -3.52 3.14
C GLN A 221 10.35 -2.37 2.59
N LEU A 222 11.14 -1.75 3.45
CA LEU A 222 12.07 -0.67 3.09
C LEU A 222 13.40 -1.27 2.58
N PRO A 223 13.98 -0.77 1.48
CA PRO A 223 15.31 -1.19 1.01
C PRO A 223 16.45 -0.89 2.01
N PRO A 224 17.60 -1.59 1.93
CA PRO A 224 17.88 -2.78 1.11
C PRO A 224 17.16 -4.04 1.63
N ARG A 225 16.83 -4.97 0.72
CA ARG A 225 15.96 -6.13 1.01
C ARG A 225 16.69 -7.47 0.91
N ASN A 226 16.38 -8.38 1.82
CA ASN A 226 16.80 -9.78 1.77
C ASN A 226 15.98 -10.59 0.76
N ALA A 227 14.69 -10.28 0.61
CA ALA A 227 13.84 -10.85 -0.43
C ALA A 227 13.11 -9.73 -1.17
N ASN A 228 13.20 -9.78 -2.50
CA ASN A 228 12.61 -8.80 -3.41
C ASN A 228 12.15 -9.52 -4.66
N TRP A 229 10.88 -9.95 -4.71
CA TRP A 229 10.36 -10.67 -5.87
C TRP A 229 8.95 -10.22 -6.23
N ALA A 230 8.64 -10.29 -7.52
CA ALA A 230 7.31 -10.09 -8.07
C ALA A 230 7.03 -11.17 -9.12
N SER A 231 5.79 -11.65 -9.19
CA SER A 231 5.38 -12.66 -10.18
C SER A 231 3.97 -12.41 -10.65
N ARG A 232 3.72 -12.68 -11.92
CA ARG A 232 2.40 -12.60 -12.56
C ARG A 232 1.86 -14.01 -12.82
N GLY A 233 0.56 -14.22 -12.61
CA GLY A 233 -0.10 -15.43 -13.07
C GLY A 233 -1.56 -15.57 -12.63
N LYS A 234 -2.26 -16.54 -13.24
CA LYS A 234 -3.64 -16.90 -12.85
C LYS A 234 -3.75 -17.46 -11.43
N TRP A 235 -2.66 -18.03 -10.92
CA TRP A 235 -2.59 -18.52 -9.55
C TRP A 235 -2.80 -17.40 -8.52
N VAL A 236 -2.44 -16.15 -8.84
CA VAL A 236 -2.60 -15.00 -7.94
C VAL A 236 -4.08 -14.71 -7.68
N HIS A 237 -4.92 -14.77 -8.72
CA HIS A 237 -6.38 -14.62 -8.60
C HIS A 237 -6.96 -15.66 -7.63
N LEU A 238 -6.60 -16.94 -7.82
CA LEU A 238 -7.04 -18.02 -6.93
C LEU A 238 -6.50 -17.85 -5.50
N ALA A 239 -5.24 -17.43 -5.35
CA ALA A 239 -4.63 -17.19 -4.06
C ALA A 239 -5.32 -16.05 -3.29
N LYS A 240 -5.73 -14.97 -3.99
CA LYS A 240 -6.47 -13.85 -3.41
C LYS A 240 -7.84 -14.31 -2.88
N ILE A 241 -8.60 -15.06 -3.67
CA ILE A 241 -9.91 -15.63 -3.25
C ILE A 241 -9.74 -16.56 -2.05
N ALA A 242 -8.72 -17.44 -2.07
CA ALA A 242 -8.43 -18.33 -0.96
C ALA A 242 -8.09 -17.56 0.31
N PHE A 243 -7.23 -16.54 0.20
CA PHE A 243 -6.85 -15.68 1.33
C PHE A 243 -8.04 -14.89 1.89
N GLU A 244 -8.93 -14.37 1.05
CA GLU A 244 -10.15 -13.68 1.49
C GLU A 244 -11.02 -14.59 2.36
N LYS A 245 -11.36 -15.79 1.87
CA LYS A 245 -12.17 -16.76 2.61
C LYS A 245 -11.49 -17.18 3.91
N TYR A 246 -10.18 -17.41 3.84
CA TYR A 246 -9.34 -17.73 4.99
C TYR A 246 -9.37 -16.64 6.06
N PHE A 247 -9.13 -15.39 5.66
CA PHE A 247 -9.09 -14.26 6.58
C PHE A 247 -10.45 -14.01 7.23
N LEU A 248 -11.55 -14.06 6.46
CA LEU A 248 -12.89 -13.94 7.01
C LEU A 248 -13.24 -15.09 7.98
N HIS A 249 -12.80 -16.31 7.69
CA HIS A 249 -12.92 -17.43 8.62
C HIS A 249 -12.14 -17.17 9.92
N LYS A 250 -10.90 -16.68 9.84
CA LYS A 250 -10.11 -16.28 11.03
C LYS A 250 -10.85 -15.25 11.89
N VAL A 251 -11.39 -14.20 11.28
CA VAL A 251 -12.15 -13.16 11.99
C VAL A 251 -13.39 -13.74 12.67
N ARG A 252 -14.19 -14.56 11.96
CA ARG A 252 -15.40 -15.20 12.53
C ARG A 252 -15.11 -16.14 13.70
N HIS A 253 -13.93 -16.76 13.72
CA HIS A 253 -13.50 -17.65 14.80
C HIS A 253 -12.59 -16.98 15.83
N ALA A 254 -12.39 -15.66 15.75
CA ALA A 254 -11.50 -14.90 16.62
C ALA A 254 -10.09 -15.50 16.75
N LYS A 255 -9.54 -16.06 15.67
CA LYS A 255 -8.19 -16.62 15.62
C LYS A 255 -7.26 -15.65 14.91
N THR A 256 -6.23 -15.15 15.60
CA THR A 256 -5.28 -14.17 15.06
C THR A 256 -4.17 -14.82 14.23
N GLU A 257 -3.48 -15.83 14.79
CA GLU A 257 -2.41 -16.57 14.10
C GLU A 257 -2.54 -18.08 14.35
N PRO A 258 -3.11 -18.85 13.41
CA PRO A 258 -3.08 -20.29 13.48
C PRO A 258 -1.65 -20.84 13.36
N TYR A 259 -1.35 -21.94 14.06
CA TYR A 259 -0.02 -22.53 14.12
C TYR A 259 0.60 -22.79 12.73
N TYR A 260 -0.18 -23.30 11.77
CA TYR A 260 0.30 -23.59 10.42
C TYR A 260 0.68 -22.31 9.65
N GLU A 261 -0.02 -21.20 9.89
CA GLU A 261 0.30 -19.91 9.26
C GLU A 261 1.68 -19.44 9.73
N ARG A 262 1.93 -19.52 11.04
CA ARG A 262 3.22 -19.19 11.65
C ARG A 262 4.36 -20.04 11.08
N VAL A 263 4.12 -21.34 10.87
CA VAL A 263 5.12 -22.26 10.33
C VAL A 263 5.43 -21.96 8.86
N VAL A 264 4.40 -21.77 8.02
CA VAL A 264 4.57 -21.43 6.59
C VAL A 264 5.30 -20.10 6.44
N LEU A 265 4.90 -19.08 7.20
CA LEU A 265 5.54 -17.78 7.21
C LEU A 265 7.01 -17.84 7.64
N LYS A 266 7.32 -18.66 8.67
CA LYS A 266 8.70 -18.90 9.10
C LYS A 266 9.54 -19.57 8.02
N LEU A 267 8.98 -20.54 7.28
CA LEU A 267 9.66 -21.21 6.16
C LEU A 267 9.90 -20.25 4.98
N MET A 268 9.02 -19.29 4.75
CA MET A 268 9.18 -18.25 3.73
C MET A 268 10.10 -17.08 4.14
N GLY A 269 10.73 -17.15 5.33
CA GLY A 269 11.59 -16.09 5.84
C GLY A 269 10.85 -14.83 6.31
N ALA A 270 9.53 -14.82 6.26
CA ALA A 270 8.68 -13.72 6.71
C ALA A 270 8.18 -14.03 8.13
N ARG A 271 9.03 -13.85 9.15
CA ARG A 271 8.60 -13.91 10.57
C ARG A 271 7.90 -12.62 10.99
N ARG A 272 6.94 -12.68 11.92
CA ARG A 272 6.18 -11.50 12.40
C ARG A 272 6.96 -10.59 13.36
N LEU A 273 7.84 -11.18 14.17
CA LEU A 273 8.67 -10.46 15.14
C LEU A 273 10.14 -10.57 14.74
N LYS A 274 10.91 -9.49 14.98
CA LYS A 274 12.37 -9.52 14.82
C LYS A 274 12.97 -10.46 15.86
N GLU A 275 14.06 -11.14 15.51
CA GLU A 275 14.83 -11.88 16.51
C GLU A 275 15.37 -10.88 17.53
N THR A 276 15.12 -11.15 18.81
CA THR A 276 15.77 -10.44 19.91
C THR A 276 17.21 -10.92 19.89
N THR A 277 18.13 -10.11 19.37
CA THR A 277 19.55 -10.35 19.59
C THR A 277 19.77 -10.25 21.10
N VAL A 278 20.09 -11.37 21.73
CA VAL A 278 20.64 -11.41 23.10
C VAL A 278 22.10 -11.00 23.01
#